data_AF-A0A954LIE0-F1
#
_entry.id   AF-A0A954LIE0-F1
#
_cell.length_a   1.000
_cell.length_b   1.000
_cell.length_c   1.000
_cell.angle_alpha   90.00
_cell.angle_beta   90.00
_cell.angle_gamma   90.00
#
_symmetry.space_group_name_H-M   'P 1'
#
loop_
_entity.id
_entity.type
_entity.pdbx_description
1 polymer ?
#
loop_
_entity_poly.entity_id
_entity_poly.type
_entity_poly.pdbx_seq_one_letter_code
_entity_poly.pdbx_strand_id
1 'polypeptide(L)'
;MTPALTDFAYLVASVLFILGLKGLTHPRTAVRGNLLGALGMLVAVVVTLWDDKLWSDNKNALIFIGIGLAVGTIIGLVMAVRIQMTAMPQLV
;
A
#
# COMPACT_ATOMS: atom_id res chain seq x y z
N MET A 1 17.05 -9.71 2.65
CA MET A 1 16.28 -10.75 1.92
C MET A 1 17.01 -11.17 0.65
N THR A 2 16.84 -12.41 0.16
CA THR A 2 17.42 -12.80 -1.14
C THR A 2 16.64 -12.15 -2.30
N PRO A 3 17.28 -11.77 -3.42
CA PRO A 3 16.60 -11.11 -4.54
C PRO A 3 15.39 -11.91 -5.06
N ALA A 4 15.53 -13.23 -5.16
CA ALA A 4 14.45 -14.11 -5.61
C ALA A 4 13.21 -14.06 -4.69
N LEU A 5 13.40 -13.90 -3.37
CA LEU A 5 12.27 -13.80 -2.44
C LEU A 5 11.56 -12.44 -2.56
N THR A 6 12.33 -11.37 -2.75
CA THR A 6 11.80 -10.03 -3.02
C THR A 6 10.98 -10.01 -4.31
N ASP A 7 11.53 -10.57 -5.39
CA ASP A 7 10.85 -10.67 -6.69
C ASP A 7 9.57 -11.50 -6.60
N PHE A 8 9.62 -12.63 -5.88
CA PHE A 8 8.44 -13.46 -5.65
C PHE A 8 7.36 -12.72 -4.85
N ALA A 9 7.75 -11.97 -3.81
CA ALA A 9 6.78 -11.21 -3.02
C ALA A 9 6.14 -10.06 -3.83
N TYR A 10 6.91 -9.39 -4.70
CA TYR A 10 6.36 -8.42 -5.65
C TYR A 10 5.47 -9.06 -6.72
N LEU A 11 5.77 -10.28 -7.17
CA LEU A 11 4.87 -11.05 -8.03
C LEU A 11 3.54 -11.33 -7.32
N VAL A 12 3.57 -11.77 -6.07
CA VAL A 12 2.36 -12.00 -5.25
C VAL A 12 1.57 -10.70 -5.07
N ALA A 13 2.24 -9.59 -4.73
CA ALA A 13 1.58 -8.28 -4.60
C ALA A 13 0.92 -7.84 -5.92
N SER A 14 1.61 -8.05 -7.05
CA SER A 14 1.08 -7.73 -8.38
C SER A 14 -0.17 -8.55 -8.72
N VAL A 15 -0.16 -9.85 -8.41
CA VAL A 15 -1.34 -10.71 -8.58
C VAL A 15 -2.50 -10.23 -7.70
N LEU A 16 -2.25 -9.84 -6.45
CA LEU A 16 -3.28 -9.29 -5.56
C LEU A 16 -3.89 -8.00 -6.12
N PHE A 17 -3.09 -7.11 -6.70
CA PHE A 17 -3.58 -5.90 -7.37
C PHE A 17 -4.45 -6.23 -8.59
N ILE A 18 -4.02 -7.16 -9.45
CA ILE A 18 -4.79 -7.59 -10.63
C ILE A 18 -6.15 -8.16 -10.21
N LEU A 19 -6.17 -9.04 -9.20
CA LEU A 19 -7.41 -9.61 -8.67
C LEU A 19 -8.27 -8.55 -7.97
N GLY A 20 -7.65 -7.59 -7.30
CA GLY A 20 -8.33 -6.45 -6.68
C GLY A 20 -9.06 -5.58 -7.70
N LEU A 21 -8.34 -5.12 -8.74
CA LEU A 21 -8.91 -4.34 -9.85
C LEU A 21 -10.02 -5.11 -10.57
N LYS A 22 -9.81 -6.40 -10.84
CA LYS A 22 -10.86 -7.26 -11.40
C LYS A 22 -12.09 -7.31 -10.50
N GLY A 23 -11.92 -7.41 -9.18
CA GLY A 23 -13.02 -7.41 -8.22
C GLY A 23 -13.81 -6.09 -8.17
N LEU A 24 -13.16 -4.96 -8.43
CA LEU A 24 -13.79 -3.64 -8.47
C LEU A 24 -14.73 -3.43 -9.66
N THR A 25 -14.61 -4.23 -10.73
CA THR A 25 -15.44 -4.10 -11.93
C THR A 25 -16.90 -4.54 -11.74
N HIS A 26 -17.22 -5.26 -10.67
CA HIS A 26 -18.58 -5.75 -10.40
C HIS A 26 -19.04 -5.35 -8.99
N PRO A 27 -20.24 -4.75 -8.82
CA PRO A 27 -20.70 -4.26 -7.51
C PRO A 27 -20.72 -5.32 -6.41
N ARG A 28 -21.07 -6.57 -6.75
CA ARG A 28 -21.11 -7.70 -5.80
C ARG A 28 -19.73 -8.08 -5.25
N THR A 29 -18.65 -7.83 -6.01
CA THR A 29 -17.28 -8.17 -5.60
C THR A 29 -16.45 -6.96 -5.20
N ALA A 30 -16.96 -5.73 -5.36
CA ALA A 30 -16.20 -4.50 -5.19
C ALA A 30 -15.54 -4.38 -3.80
N VAL A 31 -16.26 -4.70 -2.73
CA VAL A 31 -15.71 -4.66 -1.36
C VAL A 31 -14.52 -5.63 -1.20
N ARG A 32 -14.65 -6.84 -1.74
CA ARG A 32 -13.57 -7.83 -1.72
C ARG A 32 -12.39 -7.41 -2.61
N GLY A 33 -12.68 -6.82 -3.78
CA GLY A 33 -11.67 -6.29 -4.70
C GLY A 33 -10.81 -5.21 -4.04
N ASN A 34 -11.45 -4.27 -3.33
CA ASN A 34 -10.74 -3.23 -2.59
C ASN A 34 -9.83 -3.83 -1.50
N LEU A 35 -10.32 -4.84 -0.75
CA LEU A 35 -9.52 -5.51 0.28
C LEU A 35 -8.29 -6.22 -0.30
N LEU A 36 -8.43 -6.91 -1.44
CA LEU A 36 -7.30 -7.55 -2.13
C LEU A 36 -6.26 -6.53 -2.58
N GLY A 37 -6.69 -5.38 -3.11
CA GLY A 37 -5.80 -4.28 -3.44
C GLY A 37 -5.05 -3.72 -2.22
N ALA A 38 -5.77 -3.51 -1.11
CA ALA A 38 -5.16 -3.07 0.15
C ALA A 38 -4.13 -4.08 0.71
N LEU A 39 -4.42 -5.38 0.62
CA LEU A 39 -3.47 -6.44 0.99
C LEU A 39 -2.24 -6.46 0.07
N GLY A 40 -2.42 -6.27 -1.25
CA GLY A 40 -1.32 -6.14 -2.19
C GLY A 40 -0.39 -4.97 -1.84
N MET A 41 -0.96 -3.81 -1.51
CA MET A 41 -0.20 -2.65 -1.05
C MET A 41 0.55 -2.93 0.26
N LEU A 42 -0.10 -3.58 1.23
CA LEU A 42 0.52 -3.95 2.51
C LEU A 42 1.74 -4.87 2.30
N VAL A 43 1.59 -5.92 1.47
CA VAL A 43 2.69 -6.85 1.15
C VAL A 43 3.86 -6.09 0.52
N ALA A 44 3.58 -5.23 -0.47
CA ALA A 44 4.62 -4.45 -1.14
C ALA A 44 5.39 -3.54 -0.16
N VAL A 45 4.69 -2.81 0.72
CA VAL A 45 5.34 -1.95 1.73
C VAL A 45 6.21 -2.76 2.69
N VAL A 46 5.70 -3.88 3.21
CA VAL A 46 6.44 -4.73 4.16
C VAL A 46 7.72 -5.28 3.53
N VAL A 47 7.64 -5.77 2.30
CA VAL A 47 8.79 -6.30 1.55
C VAL A 47 9.83 -5.20 1.32
N THR A 48 9.40 -4.00 0.90
CA THR A 48 10.30 -2.87 0.72
C THR A 48 11.00 -2.48 2.02
N LEU A 49 10.30 -2.44 3.14
CA LEU A 49 10.89 -2.09 4.45
C LEU A 49 11.87 -3.16 4.98
N TRP A 50 11.76 -4.39 4.49
CA TRP A 50 12.62 -5.51 4.86
C TRP A 50 13.84 -5.66 3.94
N ASP A 51 14.05 -4.74 2.99
CA ASP A 51 15.26 -4.74 2.17
C ASP A 51 16.49 -4.36 3.04
N ASP A 52 17.50 -5.24 3.07
CA ASP A 52 18.68 -5.08 3.91
C ASP A 52 19.50 -3.84 3.51
N LYS A 53 19.38 -3.37 2.26
CA LYS A 53 20.03 -2.15 1.78
C LYS A 53 19.59 -0.91 2.54
N LEU A 54 18.30 -0.82 2.89
CA LEU A 54 17.74 0.29 3.67
C LEU A 54 18.34 0.37 5.08
N TRP A 55 18.73 -0.77 5.65
CA TRP A 55 19.32 -0.86 6.98
C TRP A 55 20.83 -0.59 6.97
N SER A 56 21.52 -0.94 5.88
CA SER A 56 22.98 -0.84 5.78
C SER A 56 23.46 0.55 5.37
N ASP A 57 22.77 1.24 4.46
CA ASP A 57 23.29 2.49 3.86
C ASP A 57 23.11 3.72 4.77
N ASN A 58 22.06 3.78 5.60
CA ASN A 58 21.82 4.92 6.48
C ASN A 58 20.94 4.56 7.68
N LYS A 59 21.52 4.60 8.89
CA LYS A 59 20.81 4.29 10.15
C LYS A 59 19.58 5.16 10.40
N ASN A 60 19.53 6.37 9.82
CA ASN A 60 18.40 7.29 10.01
C ASN A 60 17.31 7.13 8.95
N ALA A 61 17.53 6.36 7.87
CA ALA A 61 16.56 6.22 6.78
C ALA A 61 15.21 5.68 7.26
N LEU A 62 15.23 4.67 8.13
CA LEU A 62 14.02 4.09 8.71
C LEU A 62 13.24 5.08 9.58
N ILE A 63 13.94 5.99 10.28
CA ILE A 63 13.30 7.02 11.09
C ILE A 63 12.56 8.00 10.17
N PHE A 64 13.19 8.45 9.10
CA PHE A 64 12.54 9.35 8.13
C PHE A 64 11.37 8.68 7.41
N ILE A 65 11.52 7.43 6.98
CA ILE A 65 10.43 6.66 6.35
C ILE A 65 9.28 6.46 7.34
N GLY A 66 9.58 6.12 8.59
CA GLY A 66 8.58 5.93 9.64
C GLY A 66 7.79 7.22 9.93
N ILE A 67 8.48 8.36 10.05
CA ILE A 67 7.84 9.66 10.23
C ILE A 67 6.97 10.01 9.02
N GLY A 68 7.49 9.84 7.80
CA GLY A 68 6.74 10.12 6.57
C GLY A 68 5.48 9.27 6.45
N LEU A 69 5.60 7.96 6.75
CA LEU A 69 4.47 7.03 6.73
C LEU A 69 3.45 7.39 7.81
N ALA A 70 3.87 7.72 9.03
CA ALA A 70 2.97 8.15 10.10
C ALA A 70 2.22 9.45 9.75
N VAL A 71 2.94 10.49 9.33
CA VAL A 71 2.34 11.77 8.98
C VAL A 71 1.40 11.64 7.77
N GLY A 72 1.84 10.96 6.72
CA GLY A 72 1.03 10.75 5.51
C GLY A 72 -0.23 9.93 5.77
N THR A 73 -0.12 8.85 6.55
CA THR A 73 -1.29 8.02 6.91
C THR A 73 -2.28 8.77 7.78
N ILE A 74 -1.82 9.54 8.77
CA ILE A 74 -2.70 10.36 9.62
C ILE A 74 -3.46 11.40 8.79
N ILE A 75 -2.75 12.18 7.98
CA ILE A 75 -3.36 13.23 7.16
C ILE A 75 -4.32 12.60 6.14
N GLY A 76 -3.90 11.55 5.45
CA GLY A 76 -4.73 10.84 4.47
C GLY A 76 -6.00 10.25 5.09
N LEU A 77 -5.90 9.61 6.25
CA LEU A 77 -7.04 9.03 6.96
C LEU A 77 -8.02 10.12 7.42
N VAL A 78 -7.52 11.21 7.98
CA VAL A 78 -8.36 12.33 8.42
C VAL A 78 -9.13 12.93 7.24
N MET A 79 -8.45 13.18 6.11
CA MET A 79 -9.11 13.73 4.93
C MET A 79 -10.14 12.76 4.33
N ALA A 80 -9.80 11.47 4.23
CA ALA A 80 -10.69 10.44 3.68
C ALA A 80 -11.99 10.27 4.49
N VAL A 81 -11.91 10.38 5.83
CA VAL A 81 -13.08 10.19 6.70
C VAL A 81 -13.92 11.46 6.84
N ARG A 82 -13.30 12.65 6.75
CA ARG A 82 -13.99 13.93 7.01
C ARG A 82 -14.59 14.61 5.78
N ILE A 83 -14.20 14.22 4.57
CA ILE A 83 -14.70 14.89 3.37
C ILE A 83 -16.15 14.51 3.06
N GLN A 84 -16.88 15.44 2.43
CA GLN A 84 -18.24 15.16 1.98
C GLN A 84 -18.23 14.30 0.72
N MET A 85 -19.17 13.36 0.61
CA MET A 85 -19.30 12.47 -0.56
C MET A 85 -19.55 13.24 -1.88
N THR A 86 -20.04 14.48 -1.80
CA THR A 86 -20.24 15.40 -2.93
C THR A 86 -18.93 15.96 -3.49
N ALA A 87 -17.89 16.05 -2.66
CA ALA A 87 -16.57 16.56 -3.03
C ALA A 87 -15.57 15.44 -3.38
N MET A 88 -16.03 14.18 -3.47
CA MET A 88 -15.16 13.05 -3.80
C MET A 88 -14.32 13.27 -5.07
N PRO A 89 -14.84 13.82 -6.19
CA PRO A 89 -14.03 14.04 -7.39
C PRO A 89 -12.80 14.94 -7.22
N GLN A 90 -12.74 15.77 -6.17
CA GLN A 90 -11.61 16.67 -5.88
C GLN A 90 -10.57 16.02 -4.97
N LEU A 91 -10.93 14.91 -4.29
CA LEU A 91 -10.05 14.17 -3.40
C LEU A 91 -9.28 13.07 -4.13
N VAL A 92 -9.85 12.51 -5.22
CA VAL A 92 -9.19 11.52 -6.09
C VAL A 92 -8.00 12.15 -6.81
#